data_AF-A0A9P9DSG2-F1
#
_entry.id   AF-A0A9P9DSG2-F1
#
_cell.length_a   1.000
_cell.length_b   1.000
_cell.length_c   1.000
_cell.angle_alpha   90.00
_cell.angle_beta   90.00
_cell.angle_gamma   90.00
#
_symmetry.space_group_name_H-M   'P 1'
#
loop_
_entity.id
_entity.type
_entity.pdbx_description
1 polymer ?
#
loop_
_entity_poly.entity_id
_entity_poly.type
_entity_poly.pdbx_seq_one_letter_code
_entity_poly.pdbx_strand_id
1 'polypeptide(L)'
;MLASKLSEDIGRQSLDSGHEKRWTPRFARRGARNAANGDAPDSVRDQFMRHDLRFVTFHQTYLNEIVNFDIQNAFLEEEKKTQLFRMFAYVSLTRDPRATADMVPPEVWDNVEPDPEIVELEEERARLKQGNYRIEGCEPEQQIRRLTNKIRTKRAQREKRIVREYREDYFYHRPTWDIERQASGEEEDDEGELVEPVIDLAIPERARLAEILCNQSADWTEEEAYRRRIEVIDLMVALCDKRETVKRDRIRLRTKANPPVKSESPEPEAKFEPNPDPFPLLMQATQCPDCVGNTRLTLEERAFTYCRPTVMNDHFDDQHLARRKQAEQSGETIRYEHPKCKNVRLQHLDHFQSHVQRVHSVTLRTSSQVKQRRQRKVRRRQIVRGKRPQ
;
A
#
# COMPACT_ATOMS: atom_id res chain seq x y z
N MET A 1 8.29 -14.20 -0.30
CA MET A 1 7.50 -13.15 -0.98
C MET A 1 6.90 -13.75 -2.25
N LEU A 2 5.62 -13.55 -2.53
CA LEU A 2 5.01 -14.05 -3.78
C LEU A 2 5.50 -13.19 -4.96
N ALA A 3 5.83 -13.81 -6.10
CA ALA A 3 6.30 -13.09 -7.30
C ALA A 3 5.29 -12.02 -7.78
N SER A 4 4.00 -12.28 -7.60
CA SER A 4 2.93 -11.31 -7.89
C SER A 4 3.03 -10.06 -7.04
N LYS A 5 3.31 -10.20 -5.74
CA LYS A 5 3.47 -9.09 -4.80
C LYS A 5 4.68 -8.22 -5.17
N LEU A 6 5.82 -8.86 -5.49
CA LEU A 6 7.01 -8.13 -5.92
C LEU A 6 6.74 -7.30 -7.19
N SER A 7 6.08 -7.90 -8.18
CA SER A 7 5.73 -7.21 -9.43
C SER A 7 4.76 -6.05 -9.19
N GLU A 8 3.80 -6.23 -8.29
CA GLU A 8 2.85 -5.17 -7.91
C GLU A 8 3.55 -4.01 -7.20
N ASP A 9 4.36 -4.32 -6.19
CA ASP A 9 5.06 -3.32 -5.39
C ASP A 9 6.10 -2.55 -6.23
N ILE A 10 6.90 -3.22 -7.07
CA ILE A 10 7.85 -2.57 -8.00
C ILE A 10 7.10 -1.64 -8.96
N GLY A 11 6.03 -2.14 -9.58
CA GLY A 11 5.31 -1.36 -10.58
C GLY A 11 4.62 -0.14 -9.98
N ARG A 12 4.10 -0.24 -8.75
CA ARG A 12 3.55 0.93 -8.05
C ARG A 12 4.66 1.94 -7.74
N GLN A 13 5.75 1.48 -7.13
CA GLN A 13 6.87 2.34 -6.75
C GLN A 13 7.48 3.09 -7.95
N SER A 14 7.63 2.43 -9.10
CA SER A 14 8.16 3.11 -10.29
C SER A 14 7.27 4.26 -10.76
N LEU A 15 5.95 4.08 -10.70
CA LEU A 15 4.99 5.12 -11.10
C LEU A 15 4.97 6.24 -10.06
N ASP A 16 4.97 5.91 -8.77
CA ASP A 16 5.06 6.90 -7.68
C ASP A 16 6.36 7.71 -7.74
N SER A 17 7.45 7.12 -8.23
CA SER A 17 8.72 7.81 -8.40
C SER A 17 8.82 8.67 -9.67
N GLY A 18 7.77 8.71 -10.50
CA GLY A 18 7.76 9.57 -11.69
C GLY A 18 8.13 8.91 -13.01
N HIS A 19 8.35 7.59 -13.05
CA HIS A 19 8.66 6.95 -14.33
C HIS A 19 7.41 6.86 -15.20
N GLU A 20 7.54 7.21 -16.48
CA GLU A 20 6.50 7.08 -17.50
C GLU A 20 5.88 5.68 -17.49
N LYS A 21 6.74 4.65 -17.53
CA LYS A 21 6.33 3.25 -17.64
C LYS A 21 6.41 2.52 -16.31
N ARG A 22 5.38 1.69 -16.07
CA ARG A 22 5.35 0.76 -14.95
C ARG A 22 6.47 -0.28 -15.05
N TRP A 23 7.32 -0.35 -14.03
CA TRP A 23 8.39 -1.34 -13.99
C TRP A 23 7.88 -2.73 -13.63
N THR A 24 8.65 -3.72 -14.06
CA THR A 24 8.43 -5.14 -13.73
C THR A 24 9.75 -5.78 -13.33
N PRO A 25 9.76 -6.96 -12.70
CA PRO A 25 11.02 -7.68 -12.47
C PRO A 25 11.81 -7.95 -13.76
N ARG A 26 11.11 -8.05 -14.91
CA ARG A 26 11.74 -8.19 -16.23
C ARG A 26 12.50 -6.93 -16.63
N PHE A 27 12.01 -5.75 -16.25
CA PHE A 27 12.69 -4.47 -16.50
C PHE A 27 14.10 -4.48 -15.88
N ALA A 28 14.23 -4.82 -14.60
CA ALA A 28 15.52 -4.91 -13.92
C ALA A 28 16.44 -5.98 -14.53
N ARG A 29 15.87 -7.15 -14.88
CA ARG A 29 16.62 -8.22 -15.58
C ARG A 29 17.14 -7.78 -16.96
N ARG A 30 16.34 -7.00 -17.70
CA ARG A 30 16.73 -6.41 -18.98
C ARG A 30 17.87 -5.42 -18.77
N GLY A 31 17.75 -4.51 -17.81
CA GLY A 31 18.82 -3.56 -17.48
C GLY A 31 20.14 -4.25 -17.14
N ALA A 32 20.12 -5.21 -16.20
CA ALA A 32 21.32 -5.96 -15.80
C ALA A 32 21.99 -6.71 -16.96
N ARG A 33 21.19 -7.31 -17.87
CA ARG A 33 21.74 -8.05 -19.01
C ARG A 33 22.30 -7.14 -20.10
N ASN A 34 21.71 -5.97 -20.31
CA ASN A 34 22.28 -4.98 -21.22
C ASN A 34 23.56 -4.35 -20.65
N ALA A 35 23.67 -4.18 -19.33
CA ALA A 35 24.90 -3.73 -18.70
C ALA A 35 26.07 -4.71 -18.87
N ALA A 36 25.79 -6.03 -18.94
CA ALA A 36 26.82 -7.03 -19.25
C ALA A 36 27.07 -7.18 -20.77
N ASN A 37 26.20 -6.64 -21.61
CA ASN A 37 26.27 -6.83 -23.06
C ASN A 37 27.32 -5.88 -23.67
N GLY A 38 28.41 -6.44 -24.18
CA GLY A 38 29.56 -5.67 -24.70
C GLY A 38 30.69 -5.52 -23.67
N ASP A 39 30.37 -5.56 -22.37
CA ASP A 39 31.35 -5.49 -21.28
C ASP A 39 31.82 -6.88 -20.80
N ALA A 40 31.05 -7.94 -21.05
CA ALA A 40 31.39 -9.32 -20.73
C ALA A 40 31.17 -10.26 -21.91
N PRO A 41 31.90 -11.39 -22.00
CA PRO A 41 31.62 -12.42 -23.00
C PRO A 41 30.19 -12.96 -22.88
N ASP A 42 29.59 -13.32 -24.01
CA ASP A 42 28.23 -13.89 -24.09
C ASP A 42 28.03 -15.07 -23.14
N SER A 43 29.07 -15.89 -22.94
CA SER A 43 29.05 -17.02 -21.99
C SER A 43 28.81 -16.57 -20.55
N VAL A 44 29.47 -15.50 -20.12
CA VAL A 44 29.32 -14.91 -18.78
C VAL A 44 27.95 -14.24 -18.66
N ARG A 45 27.54 -13.47 -19.68
CA ARG A 45 26.23 -12.79 -19.76
C ARG A 45 25.06 -13.78 -19.62
N ASP A 46 25.19 -14.96 -20.21
CA ASP A 46 24.10 -15.94 -20.22
C ASP A 46 24.15 -16.88 -19.01
N GLN A 47 25.35 -17.14 -18.48
CA GLN A 47 25.55 -17.92 -17.24
C GLN A 47 24.89 -17.25 -16.03
N PHE A 48 25.07 -15.93 -15.82
CA PHE A 48 24.50 -15.27 -14.64
C PHE A 48 22.96 -15.24 -14.68
N MET A 49 22.39 -15.28 -15.89
CA MET A 49 20.94 -15.34 -16.12
C MET A 49 20.38 -16.76 -16.11
N ARG A 50 21.25 -17.77 -16.02
CA ARG A 50 20.92 -19.20 -16.13
C ARG A 50 20.18 -19.55 -17.41
N HIS A 51 20.57 -18.91 -18.52
CA HIS A 51 20.05 -19.26 -19.84
C HIS A 51 20.99 -20.26 -20.52
N ASP A 52 20.43 -21.16 -21.32
CA ASP A 52 21.22 -22.05 -22.16
C ASP A 52 21.83 -21.23 -23.30
N LEU A 53 23.15 -21.34 -23.46
CA LEU A 53 23.96 -20.64 -24.47
C LEU A 53 23.51 -20.93 -25.90
N ARG A 54 22.81 -22.05 -26.12
CA ARG A 54 22.30 -22.44 -27.43
C ARG A 54 21.03 -21.70 -27.82
N PHE A 55 20.40 -20.96 -26.90
CA PHE A 55 19.17 -20.24 -27.17
C PHE A 55 19.42 -18.74 -27.29
N VAL A 56 18.86 -18.16 -28.34
CA VAL A 56 18.92 -16.72 -28.66
C VAL A 56 17.99 -15.89 -27.74
N THR A 57 17.80 -16.34 -26.50
CA THR A 57 16.88 -15.74 -25.52
C THR A 57 17.27 -14.31 -25.22
N PHE A 58 18.57 -13.96 -25.28
CA PHE A 58 19.01 -12.57 -25.13
C PHE A 58 18.35 -11.65 -26.14
N HIS A 59 18.65 -11.88 -27.42
CA HIS A 59 18.24 -10.99 -28.49
C HIS A 59 16.71 -10.89 -28.59
N GLN A 60 15.99 -11.97 -28.30
CA GLN A 60 14.53 -11.98 -28.38
C GLN A 60 13.83 -11.28 -27.19
N THR A 61 14.37 -11.36 -25.98
CA THR A 61 13.60 -10.98 -24.78
C THR A 61 14.24 -9.94 -23.88
N TYR A 62 15.55 -9.72 -23.99
CA TYR A 62 16.30 -8.85 -23.10
C TYR A 62 17.20 -7.84 -23.81
N LEU A 63 17.36 -7.90 -25.14
CA LEU A 63 18.00 -6.81 -25.86
C LEU A 63 17.22 -5.52 -25.61
N ASN A 64 17.93 -4.41 -25.41
CA ASN A 64 17.28 -3.13 -25.20
C ASN A 64 16.41 -2.78 -26.42
N GLU A 65 15.18 -2.34 -26.16
CA GLU A 65 14.26 -1.87 -27.21
C GLU A 65 14.67 -0.47 -27.69
N ILE A 66 15.40 0.28 -26.87
CA ILE A 66 15.96 1.58 -27.21
C ILE A 66 17.36 1.36 -27.79
N VAL A 67 17.56 1.80 -29.03
CA VAL A 67 18.86 1.71 -29.70
C VAL A 67 19.80 2.76 -29.10
N ASN A 68 20.75 2.30 -28.29
CA ASN A 68 21.81 3.14 -27.75
C ASN A 68 23.02 3.16 -28.69
N PHE A 69 22.79 3.59 -29.93
CA PHE A 69 23.82 3.67 -30.96
C PHE A 69 23.56 4.87 -31.87
N ASP A 70 24.63 5.61 -32.17
CA ASP A 70 24.58 6.75 -33.06
C ASP A 70 24.47 6.29 -34.52
N ILE A 71 23.25 5.89 -34.92
CA ILE A 71 22.97 5.40 -36.27
C ILE A 71 23.29 6.47 -37.30
N GLN A 72 22.99 7.74 -37.00
CA GLN A 72 23.18 8.85 -37.94
C GLN A 72 24.66 9.01 -38.29
N ASN A 73 25.53 9.22 -37.30
CA ASN A 73 26.96 9.44 -37.59
C ASN A 73 27.62 8.15 -38.08
N ALA A 74 27.14 6.98 -37.66
CA ALA A 74 27.58 5.72 -38.24
C ALA A 74 27.23 5.59 -39.73
N PHE A 75 26.05 6.07 -40.15
CA PHE A 75 25.63 6.10 -41.55
C PHE A 75 26.39 7.15 -42.36
N LEU A 76 26.67 8.30 -41.77
CA LEU A 76 27.46 9.37 -42.37
C LEU A 76 28.99 9.10 -42.36
N GLU A 77 29.42 7.97 -41.79
CA GLU A 77 30.83 7.62 -41.59
C GLU A 77 31.61 8.66 -40.76
N GLU A 78 30.90 9.37 -39.88
CA GLU A 78 31.44 10.37 -38.96
C GLU A 78 31.75 9.79 -37.57
N GLU A 79 32.45 10.57 -36.74
CA GLU A 79 32.73 10.20 -35.36
C GLU A 79 31.43 10.06 -34.54
N LYS A 80 31.25 8.89 -33.93
CA LYS A 80 30.06 8.56 -33.14
C LYS A 80 30.05 9.34 -31.83
N LYS A 81 28.93 9.97 -31.51
CA LYS A 81 28.73 10.71 -30.24
C LYS A 81 28.27 9.77 -29.13
N THR A 82 29.05 8.74 -28.84
CA THR A 82 28.66 7.65 -27.91
C THR A 82 28.29 8.15 -26.51
N GLN A 83 28.99 9.16 -25.98
CA GLN A 83 28.70 9.71 -24.65
C GLN A 83 27.34 10.41 -24.61
N LEU A 84 26.97 11.11 -25.70
CA LEU A 84 25.70 11.80 -25.81
C LEU A 84 24.52 10.80 -25.84
N PHE A 85 24.62 9.76 -26.67
CA PHE A 85 23.62 8.69 -26.71
C PHE A 85 23.51 7.93 -25.39
N ARG A 86 24.64 7.70 -24.71
CA ARG A 86 24.65 7.12 -23.37
C ARG A 86 23.89 7.98 -22.35
N MET A 87 24.04 9.31 -22.44
CA MET A 87 23.30 10.24 -21.60
C MET A 87 21.79 10.19 -21.88
N PHE A 88 21.39 10.12 -23.16
CA PHE A 88 19.98 10.00 -23.54
C PHE A 88 19.38 8.61 -23.29
N ALA A 89 20.20 7.59 -23.05
CA ALA A 89 19.73 6.24 -22.76
C ALA A 89 19.50 5.97 -21.26
N TYR A 90 19.72 6.95 -20.38
CA TYR A 90 19.46 6.76 -18.94
C TYR A 90 17.97 6.53 -18.68
N VAL A 91 17.66 5.53 -17.83
CA VAL A 91 16.29 5.22 -17.41
C VAL A 91 15.55 6.40 -16.78
N SER A 92 16.31 7.33 -16.20
CA SER A 92 15.78 8.52 -15.55
C SER A 92 15.51 9.67 -16.52
N LEU A 93 15.83 9.54 -17.82
CA LEU A 93 15.62 10.63 -18.78
C LEU A 93 14.15 11.04 -18.86
N THR A 94 13.23 10.07 -18.91
CA THR A 94 11.79 10.32 -18.96
C THR A 94 11.14 10.28 -17.58
N ARG A 95 11.94 10.37 -16.51
CA ARG A 95 11.40 10.42 -15.15
C ARG A 95 11.00 11.86 -14.84
N ASP A 96 9.72 12.04 -14.53
CA ASP A 96 9.22 13.29 -13.98
C ASP A 96 8.73 13.05 -12.54
N PRO A 97 9.43 13.54 -11.50
CA PRO A 97 9.03 13.38 -10.11
C PRO A 97 7.62 13.91 -9.77
N ARG A 98 7.07 14.84 -10.58
CA ARG A 98 5.72 15.39 -10.40
C ARG A 98 4.64 14.42 -10.85
N ALA A 99 4.98 13.49 -11.74
CA ALA A 99 4.05 12.48 -12.23
C ALA A 99 3.95 11.30 -11.27
N THR A 100 3.27 11.46 -10.12
CA THR A 100 2.95 10.35 -9.21
C THR A 100 1.97 9.36 -9.83
N ALA A 101 1.86 8.13 -9.30
CA ALA A 101 1.08 7.08 -9.95
C ALA A 101 -0.39 7.46 -10.20
N ASP A 102 -0.99 8.20 -9.28
CA ASP A 102 -2.21 8.96 -9.51
C ASP A 102 -1.85 10.45 -9.47
N MET A 103 -1.99 11.11 -10.61
CA MET A 103 -1.74 12.54 -10.78
C MET A 103 -2.96 13.24 -11.39
N VAL A 104 -4.11 12.55 -11.40
CA VAL A 104 -5.35 13.08 -11.99
C VAL A 104 -5.92 14.16 -11.05
N PRO A 105 -6.05 15.41 -11.49
CA PRO A 105 -6.61 16.47 -10.67
C PRO A 105 -8.06 16.20 -10.27
N PRO A 106 -8.52 16.65 -9.08
CA PRO A 106 -9.92 16.53 -8.66
C PRO A 106 -10.91 17.07 -9.70
N GLU A 107 -10.55 18.15 -10.40
CA GLU A 107 -11.38 18.78 -11.43
C GLU A 107 -11.62 17.84 -12.60
N VAL A 108 -10.64 17.01 -12.97
CA VAL A 108 -10.82 15.99 -14.00
C VAL A 108 -11.80 14.93 -13.49
N TRP A 109 -11.67 14.48 -12.25
CA TRP A 109 -12.61 13.52 -11.65
C TRP A 109 -14.05 14.03 -11.61
N ASP A 110 -14.25 15.31 -11.29
CA ASP A 110 -15.57 15.94 -11.22
C ASP A 110 -16.23 16.06 -12.60
N ASN A 111 -15.42 16.18 -13.66
CA ASN A 111 -15.89 16.29 -15.05
C ASN A 111 -16.01 14.95 -15.79
N VAL A 112 -15.57 13.84 -15.18
CA VAL A 112 -15.70 12.52 -15.79
C VAL A 112 -17.18 12.09 -15.80
N GLU A 113 -17.76 12.01 -17.00
CA GLU A 113 -19.14 11.54 -17.20
C GLU A 113 -19.39 10.17 -16.55
N PRO A 114 -20.59 9.82 -16.09
CA PRO A 114 -20.87 8.46 -15.61
C PRO A 114 -20.72 7.41 -16.73
N ASP A 115 -20.13 6.25 -16.41
CA ASP A 115 -20.08 5.13 -17.37
C ASP A 115 -21.48 4.52 -17.54
N PRO A 116 -22.05 4.51 -18.76
CA PRO A 116 -23.43 4.06 -18.98
C PRO A 116 -23.64 2.62 -18.54
N GLU A 117 -22.65 1.73 -18.72
CA GLU A 117 -22.78 0.33 -18.29
C GLU A 117 -22.79 0.22 -16.76
N ILE A 118 -22.06 1.09 -16.04
CA ILE A 118 -22.10 1.12 -14.58
C ILE A 118 -23.47 1.62 -14.09
N VAL A 119 -24.01 2.65 -14.73
CA VAL A 119 -25.34 3.20 -14.42
C VAL A 119 -26.43 2.16 -14.62
N GLU A 120 -26.46 1.47 -15.77
CA GLU A 120 -27.42 0.41 -16.06
C GLU A 120 -27.38 -0.72 -15.02
N LEU A 121 -26.18 -1.15 -14.61
CA LEU A 121 -26.00 -2.17 -13.58
C LEU A 121 -26.50 -1.72 -12.20
N GLU A 122 -26.36 -0.42 -11.90
CA GLU A 122 -26.84 0.18 -10.66
C GLU A 122 -28.37 0.26 -10.62
N GLU A 123 -28.99 0.63 -11.73
CA GLU A 123 -30.44 0.61 -11.91
C GLU A 123 -31.02 -0.80 -11.83
N GLU A 124 -30.41 -1.79 -12.49
CA GLU A 124 -30.79 -3.20 -12.35
C GLU A 124 -30.71 -3.66 -10.89
N ARG A 125 -29.62 -3.33 -10.20
CA ARG A 125 -29.45 -3.63 -8.78
C ARG A 125 -30.49 -2.93 -7.91
N ALA A 126 -30.86 -1.69 -8.22
CA ALA A 126 -31.87 -0.93 -7.49
C ALA A 126 -33.26 -1.56 -7.68
N ARG A 127 -33.63 -1.91 -8.92
CA ARG A 127 -34.88 -2.61 -9.25
C ARG A 127 -35.01 -3.93 -8.51
N LEU A 128 -33.94 -4.73 -8.46
CA LEU A 128 -33.95 -6.00 -7.73
C LEU A 128 -34.03 -5.83 -6.21
N LYS A 129 -33.52 -4.71 -5.68
CA LYS A 129 -33.62 -4.41 -4.24
C LYS A 129 -35.00 -3.92 -3.83
N GLN A 130 -35.75 -3.25 -4.70
CA GLN A 130 -37.07 -2.67 -4.39
C GLN A 130 -37.06 -1.84 -3.09
N GLY A 131 -35.98 -1.08 -2.83
CA GLY A 131 -35.82 -0.31 -1.59
C GLY A 131 -35.41 -1.11 -0.34
N ASN A 132 -35.30 -2.45 -0.41
CA ASN A 132 -34.90 -3.27 0.71
C ASN A 132 -33.41 -3.13 1.05
N TYR A 133 -33.12 -2.70 2.27
CA TYR A 133 -31.76 -2.62 2.80
C TYR A 133 -31.17 -4.00 3.11
N ARG A 134 -32.01 -4.97 3.51
CA ARG A 134 -31.59 -6.33 3.87
C ARG A 134 -31.93 -7.31 2.75
N ILE A 135 -30.89 -7.82 2.09
CA ILE A 135 -30.99 -8.73 0.94
C ILE A 135 -30.79 -10.21 1.30
N GLU A 136 -30.74 -10.54 2.59
CA GLU A 136 -30.42 -11.89 3.04
C GLU A 136 -31.71 -12.74 3.07
N GLY A 137 -31.75 -13.81 2.28
CA GLY A 137 -32.92 -14.68 2.17
C GLY A 137 -33.98 -14.24 1.16
N CYS A 138 -33.72 -13.21 0.35
CA CYS A 138 -34.60 -12.87 -0.76
C CYS A 138 -34.24 -13.67 -2.02
N GLU A 139 -35.23 -13.98 -2.86
CA GLU A 139 -35.05 -14.68 -4.14
C GLU A 139 -33.95 -14.04 -5.03
N PRO A 140 -33.88 -12.70 -5.22
CA PRO A 140 -32.84 -12.08 -6.04
C PRO A 140 -31.49 -11.88 -5.33
N GLU A 141 -31.27 -12.42 -4.11
CA GLU A 141 -30.03 -12.20 -3.34
C GLU A 141 -28.77 -12.50 -4.15
N GLN A 142 -28.77 -13.61 -4.89
CA GLN A 142 -27.63 -14.03 -5.68
C GLN A 142 -27.29 -13.03 -6.79
N GLN A 143 -28.30 -12.58 -7.53
CA GLN A 143 -28.14 -11.62 -8.62
C GLN A 143 -27.69 -10.27 -8.09
N ILE A 144 -28.30 -9.76 -7.00
CA ILE A 144 -27.90 -8.51 -6.36
C ILE A 144 -26.43 -8.55 -5.92
N ARG A 145 -25.96 -9.67 -5.35
CA ARG A 145 -24.56 -9.83 -4.93
C ARG A 145 -23.61 -9.88 -6.12
N ARG A 146 -23.98 -10.56 -7.21
CA ARG A 146 -23.18 -10.59 -8.45
C ARG A 146 -23.08 -9.20 -9.07
N LEU A 147 -24.20 -8.49 -9.24
CA LEU A 147 -24.23 -7.11 -9.74
C LEU A 147 -23.38 -6.19 -8.88
N THR A 148 -23.49 -6.27 -7.55
CA THR A 148 -22.66 -5.46 -6.64
C THR A 148 -21.16 -5.68 -6.87
N ASN A 149 -20.73 -6.93 -7.10
CA ASN A 149 -19.32 -7.21 -7.40
C ASN A 149 -18.92 -6.76 -8.81
N LYS A 150 -19.80 -6.90 -9.80
CA LYS A 150 -19.58 -6.43 -11.18
C LYS A 150 -19.39 -4.92 -11.20
N ILE A 151 -20.30 -4.16 -10.57
CA ILE A 151 -20.21 -2.70 -10.38
C ILE A 151 -18.88 -2.34 -9.72
N ARG A 152 -18.54 -2.96 -8.58
CA ARG A 152 -17.28 -2.68 -7.88
C ARG A 152 -16.06 -2.90 -8.77
N THR A 153 -16.06 -3.98 -9.56
CA THR A 153 -14.93 -4.34 -10.41
C THR A 153 -14.82 -3.37 -11.59
N LYS A 154 -15.95 -2.99 -12.20
CA LYS A 154 -15.98 -1.99 -13.28
C LYS A 154 -15.57 -0.61 -12.84
N ARG A 155 -16.07 -0.14 -11.69
CA ARG A 155 -15.62 1.14 -11.09
C ARG A 155 -14.10 1.16 -10.90
N ALA A 156 -13.53 0.11 -10.29
CA ALA A 156 -12.08 0.00 -10.08
C ALA A 156 -11.28 -0.14 -11.39
N GLN A 157 -11.83 -0.79 -12.42
CA GLN A 157 -11.20 -0.87 -13.74
C GLN A 157 -11.22 0.49 -14.45
N ARG A 158 -12.33 1.20 -14.35
CA ARG A 158 -12.53 2.53 -14.93
C ARG A 158 -11.58 3.54 -14.30
N GLU A 159 -11.52 3.59 -12.98
CA GLU A 159 -10.60 4.44 -12.23
C GLU A 159 -9.14 4.21 -12.67
N LYS A 160 -8.69 2.95 -12.70
CA LYS A 160 -7.36 2.58 -13.19
C LYS A 160 -7.10 2.98 -14.64
N ARG A 161 -8.13 2.93 -15.49
CA ARG A 161 -8.04 3.30 -16.90
C ARG A 161 -7.86 4.81 -17.04
N ILE A 162 -8.66 5.61 -16.36
CA ILE A 162 -8.57 7.08 -16.35
C ILE A 162 -7.19 7.52 -15.87
N VAL A 163 -6.73 6.99 -14.74
CA VAL A 163 -5.39 7.31 -14.19
C VAL A 163 -4.29 6.99 -15.19
N ARG A 164 -4.39 5.84 -15.88
CA ARG A 164 -3.40 5.47 -16.89
C ARG A 164 -3.46 6.38 -18.12
N GLU A 165 -4.64 6.62 -18.66
CA GLU A 165 -4.83 7.44 -19.87
C GLU A 165 -4.39 8.88 -19.64
N TYR A 166 -4.75 9.48 -18.50
CA TYR A 166 -4.29 10.82 -18.13
C TYR A 166 -2.77 10.90 -18.00
N ARG A 167 -2.14 9.88 -17.43
CA ARG A 167 -0.68 9.81 -17.33
C ARG A 167 -0.02 9.66 -18.70
N GLU A 168 -0.57 8.81 -19.57
CA GLU A 168 -0.09 8.64 -20.95
C GLU A 168 -0.20 9.96 -21.74
N ASP A 169 -1.32 10.66 -21.60
CA ASP A 169 -1.55 12.00 -22.18
C ASP A 169 -0.54 13.03 -21.65
N TYR A 170 -0.33 13.08 -20.33
CA TYR A 170 0.66 13.94 -19.70
C TYR A 170 2.06 13.74 -20.28
N PHE A 171 2.59 12.51 -20.30
CA PHE A 171 3.94 12.26 -20.83
C PHE A 171 4.04 12.48 -22.34
N TYR A 172 2.93 12.30 -23.08
CA TYR A 172 2.90 12.56 -24.51
C TYR A 172 2.97 14.07 -24.82
N HIS A 173 2.25 14.90 -24.06
CA HIS A 173 2.17 16.34 -24.29
C HIS A 173 3.23 17.16 -23.53
N ARG A 174 3.82 16.63 -22.46
CA ARG A 174 4.82 17.33 -21.64
C ARG A 174 5.96 17.96 -22.46
N PRO A 175 6.62 17.25 -23.40
CA PRO A 175 7.68 17.85 -24.20
C PRO A 175 7.21 19.06 -25.03
N THR A 176 5.97 19.03 -25.53
CA THR A 176 5.39 20.14 -26.28
C THR A 176 5.17 21.35 -25.37
N TRP A 177 4.59 21.14 -24.18
CA TRP A 177 4.40 22.20 -23.20
C TRP A 177 5.71 22.83 -22.73
N ASP A 178 6.76 22.01 -22.57
CA ASP A 178 8.09 22.51 -22.20
C ASP A 178 8.68 23.39 -23.31
N ILE A 179 8.54 23.00 -24.60
CA ILE A 179 8.98 23.82 -25.75
C ILE A 179 8.18 25.13 -25.85
N GLU A 180 6.85 25.06 -25.70
CA GLU A 180 5.97 26.23 -25.79
C GLU A 180 6.30 27.25 -24.68
N ARG A 181 6.56 26.76 -23.47
CA ARG A 181 6.98 27.58 -22.32
C ARG A 181 8.34 28.25 -22.55
N GLN A 182 9.32 27.49 -23.03
CA GLN A 182 10.63 28.05 -23.39
C GLN A 182 10.50 29.11 -24.49
N ALA A 183 9.59 28.92 -25.44
CA ALA A 183 9.33 29.87 -26.51
C ALA A 183 8.58 31.13 -26.03
N SER A 184 7.72 31.03 -25.01
CA SER A 184 7.02 32.18 -24.42
C SER A 184 7.91 33.01 -23.48
N GLY A 185 9.09 32.50 -23.12
CA GLY A 185 10.03 33.18 -22.21
C GLY A 185 9.59 33.11 -20.75
N GLU A 186 8.66 32.21 -20.42
CA GLU A 186 8.35 31.82 -19.05
C GLU A 186 9.57 31.09 -18.47
N GLU A 187 10.19 31.65 -17.42
CA GLU A 187 11.29 31.00 -16.72
C GLU A 187 10.81 29.66 -16.12
N GLU A 188 11.67 28.64 -16.07
CA GLU A 188 11.35 27.31 -15.52
C GLU A 188 10.87 27.34 -14.06
N ASP A 189 11.04 28.49 -13.40
CA ASP A 189 10.78 28.74 -11.99
C ASP A 189 9.27 28.88 -11.64
N ASP A 190 8.39 29.14 -12.61
CA ASP A 190 6.98 29.52 -12.32
C ASP A 190 6.00 28.34 -12.14
N GLU A 191 6.36 27.10 -12.49
CA GLU A 191 5.60 25.92 -12.05
C GLU A 191 6.43 25.05 -11.10
N GLY A 192 6.38 25.43 -9.82
CA GLY A 192 6.65 24.54 -8.70
C GLY A 192 8.05 23.96 -8.74
N GLU A 193 9.02 24.73 -8.24
CA GLU A 193 10.22 24.24 -7.53
C GLU A 193 9.95 22.80 -7.07
N LEU A 194 10.75 21.82 -7.51
CA LEU A 194 10.54 20.39 -7.23
C LEU A 194 10.38 20.19 -5.71
N VAL A 195 9.15 20.31 -5.20
CA VAL A 195 8.91 20.34 -3.77
C VAL A 195 9.19 18.94 -3.29
N GLU A 196 10.28 18.80 -2.55
CA GLU A 196 10.63 17.51 -2.01
C GLU A 196 9.45 16.98 -1.18
N PRO A 197 9.01 15.74 -1.45
CA PRO A 197 7.85 15.21 -0.77
C PRO A 197 8.12 15.15 0.73
N VAL A 198 7.23 15.75 1.51
CA VAL A 198 7.32 15.72 2.97
C VAL A 198 7.32 14.28 3.47
N ILE A 199 8.29 13.93 4.31
CA ILE A 199 8.40 12.59 4.92
C ILE A 199 7.32 12.43 5.99
N ASP A 200 6.08 12.13 5.58
CA ASP A 200 4.97 11.78 6.49
C ASP A 200 4.86 10.26 6.68
N LEU A 201 5.74 9.73 7.54
CA LEU A 201 5.77 8.31 7.90
C LEU A 201 5.40 8.11 9.38
N ALA A 202 4.33 7.35 9.63
CA ALA A 202 3.79 7.13 10.97
C ALA A 202 4.68 6.27 11.90
N ILE A 203 5.61 5.49 11.34
CA ILE A 203 6.60 4.76 12.15
C ILE A 203 7.82 5.66 12.28
N PRO A 204 8.18 6.11 13.50
CA PRO A 204 9.33 6.98 13.71
C PRO A 204 10.62 6.40 13.17
N GLU A 205 10.85 5.09 13.36
CA GLU A 205 12.04 4.43 12.85
C GLU A 205 12.13 4.50 11.31
N ARG A 206 10.99 4.42 10.62
CA ARG A 206 10.92 4.50 9.16
C ARG A 206 11.05 5.94 8.66
N ALA A 207 10.45 6.90 9.36
CA ALA A 207 10.61 8.33 9.09
C ALA A 207 12.10 8.70 9.17
N ARG A 208 12.76 8.28 10.26
CA ARG A 208 14.18 8.55 10.45
C ARG A 208 15.07 7.86 9.42
N LEU A 209 14.75 6.62 9.04
CA LEU A 209 15.44 5.95 7.93
C LEU A 209 15.30 6.73 6.62
N ALA A 210 14.09 7.22 6.31
CA ALA A 210 13.87 8.01 5.10
C ALA A 210 14.66 9.32 5.13
N GLU A 211 14.71 10.03 6.26
CA GLU A 211 15.54 11.24 6.41
C GLU A 211 17.01 10.97 6.09
N ILE A 212 17.59 9.92 6.68
CA ILE A 212 19.02 9.60 6.49
C ILE A 212 19.29 9.13 5.06
N LEU A 213 18.42 8.29 4.50
CA LEU A 213 18.65 7.67 3.20
C LEU A 213 18.38 8.63 2.04
N CYS A 214 17.39 9.52 2.17
CA CYS A 214 17.06 10.50 1.15
C CYS A 214 17.98 11.73 1.22
N ASN A 215 18.43 12.15 2.41
CA ASN A 215 19.21 13.38 2.61
C ASN A 215 20.66 13.06 2.95
N GLN A 216 21.36 12.36 2.05
CA GLN A 216 22.79 12.09 2.19
C GLN A 216 23.60 13.28 1.67
N SER A 217 24.23 14.03 2.59
CA SER A 217 25.12 15.12 2.20
C SER A 217 26.44 14.55 1.65
N ALA A 218 26.95 15.19 0.60
CA ALA A 218 28.25 14.87 0.03
C ALA A 218 29.42 15.27 0.96
N ASP A 219 29.17 16.15 1.94
CA ASP A 219 30.19 16.76 2.80
C ASP A 219 30.33 16.06 4.15
N TRP A 220 29.75 14.87 4.32
CA TRP A 220 29.91 14.11 5.55
C TRP A 220 31.37 13.75 5.78
N THR A 221 31.84 14.03 6.99
CA THR A 221 33.11 13.46 7.47
C THR A 221 33.01 11.93 7.54
N GLU A 222 34.14 11.23 7.48
CA GLU A 222 34.17 9.77 7.58
C GLU A 222 33.51 9.27 8.88
N GLU A 223 33.72 9.98 9.99
CA GLU A 223 33.10 9.69 11.28
C GLU A 223 31.57 9.89 11.28
N GLU A 224 31.07 10.92 10.62
CA GLU A 224 29.62 11.14 10.45
C GLU A 224 29.00 10.07 9.57
N ALA A 225 29.61 9.76 8.43
CA ALA A 225 29.15 8.70 7.54
C ALA A 225 29.12 7.35 8.28
N TYR A 226 30.13 7.05 9.10
CA TYR A 226 30.16 5.85 9.92
C TYR A 226 29.05 5.83 10.97
N ARG A 227 28.84 6.92 11.71
CA ARG A 227 27.74 7.05 12.70
C ARG A 227 26.37 6.88 12.05
N ARG A 228 26.14 7.49 10.88
CA ARG A 228 24.88 7.35 10.14
C ARG A 228 24.65 5.92 9.67
N ARG A 229 25.68 5.20 9.24
CA ARG A 229 25.56 3.78 8.87
C ARG A 229 25.15 2.91 10.06
N ILE A 230 25.72 3.15 11.24
CA ILE A 230 25.30 2.46 12.47
C ILE A 230 23.83 2.78 12.77
N GLU A 231 23.46 4.06 12.76
CA GLU A 231 22.08 4.51 12.99
C GLU A 231 21.09 3.84 12.03
N VAL A 232 21.44 3.73 10.73
CA VAL A 232 20.63 3.02 9.73
C VAL A 232 20.47 1.55 10.08
N ILE A 233 21.55 0.85 10.47
CA ILE A 233 21.47 -0.57 10.85
C ILE A 233 20.56 -0.75 12.06
N ASP A 234 20.75 0.05 13.11
CA ASP A 234 19.95 -0.01 14.33
C ASP A 234 18.47 0.27 14.05
N LEU A 235 18.17 1.26 13.22
CA LEU A 235 16.80 1.57 12.81
C LEU A 235 16.20 0.45 11.95
N MET A 236 16.95 -0.16 11.04
CA MET A 236 16.48 -1.31 10.27
C MET A 236 16.16 -2.51 11.15
N VAL A 237 16.98 -2.77 12.17
CA VAL A 237 16.73 -3.82 13.17
C VAL A 237 15.49 -3.48 14.00
N ALA A 238 15.38 -2.26 14.51
CA ALA A 238 14.22 -1.81 15.29
C ALA A 238 12.92 -1.86 14.47
N LEU A 239 12.99 -1.53 13.17
CA LEU A 239 11.86 -1.55 12.25
C LEU A 239 11.32 -2.97 12.01
N CYS A 240 12.17 -4.00 12.06
CA CYS A 240 11.76 -5.40 11.89
C CYS A 240 10.79 -5.88 12.98
N ASP A 241 10.83 -5.26 14.17
CA ASP A 241 9.89 -5.52 15.24
C ASP A 241 8.61 -4.66 15.18
N LYS A 242 8.48 -3.78 14.18
CA LYS A 242 7.27 -2.96 13.97
C LYS A 242 6.37 -3.60 12.94
N ARG A 243 5.06 -3.37 13.06
CA ARG A 243 4.05 -3.88 12.14
C ARG A 243 3.23 -2.77 11.53
N GLU A 244 3.23 -2.69 10.21
CA GLU A 244 2.32 -1.80 9.47
C GLU A 244 0.96 -2.46 9.23
N THR A 245 -0.14 -1.76 9.57
CA THR A 245 -1.49 -2.29 9.34
C THR A 245 -2.37 -1.34 8.53
N VAL A 246 -3.31 -1.91 7.79
CA VAL A 246 -4.35 -1.19 7.02
C VAL A 246 -5.22 -0.27 7.90
N LYS A 247 -5.19 -0.44 9.24
CA LYS A 247 -5.91 0.46 10.15
C LYS A 247 -5.38 1.89 10.07
N ARG A 248 -4.11 2.06 9.68
CA ARG A 248 -3.43 3.35 9.57
C ARG A 248 -4.07 4.25 8.51
N ASP A 249 -4.36 3.71 7.33
CA ASP A 249 -5.00 4.48 6.26
C ASP A 249 -6.35 5.01 6.73
N ARG A 250 -7.10 4.22 7.52
CA ARG A 250 -8.38 4.64 8.11
C ARG A 250 -8.24 5.68 9.22
N ILE A 251 -7.17 5.60 10.02
CA ILE A 251 -6.87 6.60 11.05
C ILE A 251 -6.49 7.91 10.37
N ARG A 252 -5.54 7.88 9.42
CA ARG A 252 -5.13 9.05 8.63
C ARG A 252 -6.29 9.72 7.91
N LEU A 253 -7.17 8.95 7.25
CA LEU A 253 -8.37 9.49 6.60
C LEU A 253 -9.34 10.16 7.61
N ARG A 254 -9.49 9.61 8.82
CA ARG A 254 -10.33 10.21 9.86
C ARG A 254 -9.74 11.49 10.44
N THR A 255 -8.42 11.52 10.65
CA THR A 255 -7.72 12.72 11.14
C THR A 255 -7.78 13.83 10.10
N LYS A 256 -7.66 13.52 8.81
CA LYS A 256 -7.83 14.50 7.72
C LYS A 256 -9.28 15.01 7.59
N ALA A 257 -10.27 14.17 7.88
CA ALA A 257 -11.69 14.54 7.82
C ALA A 257 -12.17 15.39 9.01
N ASN A 258 -11.46 15.36 10.14
CA ASN A 258 -11.76 16.15 11.33
C ASN A 258 -10.55 17.06 11.65
N PRO A 259 -10.43 18.24 11.04
CA PRO A 259 -9.43 19.21 11.49
C PRO A 259 -9.69 19.57 12.96
N PRO A 260 -8.66 19.84 13.77
CA PRO A 260 -8.84 20.27 15.14
C PRO A 260 -9.57 21.62 15.10
N VAL A 261 -10.81 21.64 15.59
CA VAL A 261 -11.56 22.87 15.81
C VAL A 261 -10.75 23.72 16.78
N LYS A 262 -10.16 24.82 16.28
CA LYS A 262 -9.65 25.90 17.13
C LYS A 262 -10.86 26.48 17.85
N SER A 263 -11.07 26.10 19.10
CA SER A 263 -11.93 26.84 20.01
C SER A 263 -11.09 27.89 20.72
N GLU A 264 -11.12 29.10 20.20
CA GLU A 264 -10.75 30.32 20.92
C GLU A 264 -11.83 30.65 21.96
N SER A 265 -11.50 30.60 23.25
CA SER A 265 -11.78 31.64 24.26
C SER A 265 -11.45 31.15 25.68
N PRO A 266 -11.07 32.06 26.60
CA PRO A 266 -10.32 31.72 27.80
C PRO A 266 -11.18 31.48 29.05
N GLU A 267 -10.57 30.75 30.00
CA GLU A 267 -10.86 30.55 31.44
C GLU A 267 -11.81 29.41 31.87
N PRO A 268 -11.67 28.85 33.09
CA PRO A 268 -10.61 28.97 34.10
C PRO A 268 -9.90 27.63 34.39
N GLU A 269 -8.85 27.70 35.21
CA GLU A 269 -8.00 26.61 35.69
C GLU A 269 -8.74 25.31 36.07
N ALA A 270 -8.97 24.43 35.10
CA ALA A 270 -9.32 23.05 35.34
C ALA A 270 -8.04 22.28 35.70
N LYS A 271 -7.94 21.95 36.98
CA LYS A 271 -6.99 21.04 37.60
C LYS A 271 -6.53 19.97 36.61
N PHE A 272 -5.20 19.86 36.45
CA PHE A 272 -4.53 18.79 35.72
C PHE A 272 -5.19 17.43 36.00
N GLU A 273 -6.01 16.94 35.07
CA GLU A 273 -6.36 15.52 35.05
C GLU A 273 -5.08 14.75 34.69
N PRO A 274 -4.74 13.69 35.44
CA PRO A 274 -3.61 12.85 35.09
C PRO A 274 -3.88 12.27 33.70
N ASN A 275 -2.93 12.48 32.79
CA ASN A 275 -2.90 11.97 31.43
C ASN A 275 -3.64 10.62 31.34
N PRO A 276 -4.78 10.52 30.63
CA PRO A 276 -5.64 9.35 30.71
C PRO A 276 -4.81 8.14 30.35
N ASP A 277 -4.73 7.19 31.28
CA ASP A 277 -3.96 5.96 31.12
C ASP A 277 -4.25 5.37 29.73
N PRO A 278 -3.25 5.29 28.83
CA PRO A 278 -3.49 4.90 27.44
C PRO A 278 -3.99 3.46 27.32
N PHE A 279 -3.80 2.64 28.36
CA PHE A 279 -4.22 1.25 28.40
C PHE A 279 -4.97 0.95 29.71
N PRO A 280 -6.17 1.53 29.87
CA PRO A 280 -6.96 1.34 31.07
C PRO A 280 -7.32 -0.14 31.21
N LEU A 281 -7.44 -0.62 32.46
CA LEU A 281 -7.79 -2.02 32.69
C LEU A 281 -9.19 -2.31 32.13
N LEU A 282 -10.14 -1.40 32.37
CA LEU A 282 -11.45 -1.41 31.74
C LEU A 282 -11.34 -0.84 30.33
N MET A 283 -11.60 -1.67 29.33
CA MET A 283 -11.52 -1.28 27.93
C MET A 283 -12.89 -0.85 27.40
N GLN A 284 -12.89 -0.06 26.33
CA GLN A 284 -14.14 0.18 25.60
C GLN A 284 -14.55 -1.11 24.87
N ALA A 285 -15.86 -1.40 24.82
CA ALA A 285 -16.40 -2.59 24.15
C ALA A 285 -16.06 -2.66 22.64
N THR A 286 -15.62 -1.55 22.05
CA THR A 286 -15.21 -1.43 20.66
C THR A 286 -13.69 -1.50 20.46
N GLN A 287 -12.88 -1.64 21.50
CA GLN A 287 -11.43 -1.84 21.39
C GLN A 287 -11.09 -3.33 21.27
N CYS A 288 -10.04 -3.63 20.52
CA CYS A 288 -9.59 -5.01 20.35
C CYS A 288 -8.61 -5.40 21.48
N PRO A 289 -8.92 -6.42 22.30
CA PRO A 289 -8.09 -6.81 23.45
C PRO A 289 -6.68 -7.25 23.05
N ASP A 290 -6.52 -7.82 21.85
CA ASP A 290 -5.21 -8.28 21.35
C ASP A 290 -4.40 -7.15 20.72
N CYS A 291 -5.04 -6.17 20.10
CA CYS A 291 -4.31 -5.03 19.54
C CYS A 291 -3.74 -4.14 20.64
N VAL A 292 -4.48 -3.94 21.73
CA VAL A 292 -4.03 -3.12 22.86
C VAL A 292 -2.72 -3.63 23.45
N GLY A 293 -2.55 -4.95 23.56
CA GLY A 293 -1.34 -5.57 24.08
C GLY A 293 -0.16 -5.62 23.10
N ASN A 294 -0.39 -5.41 21.80
CA ASN A 294 0.62 -5.64 20.78
C ASN A 294 1.61 -4.47 20.68
N THR A 295 2.79 -4.63 21.28
CA THR A 295 3.86 -3.61 21.30
C THR A 295 4.48 -3.34 19.93
N ARG A 296 4.22 -4.19 18.92
CA ARG A 296 4.68 -3.97 17.54
C ARG A 296 3.85 -2.94 16.79
N LEU A 297 2.70 -2.56 17.33
CA LEU A 297 1.80 -1.55 16.77
C LEU A 297 2.07 -0.17 17.40
N THR A 298 1.75 0.88 16.65
CA THR A 298 1.79 2.26 17.17
C THR A 298 0.76 2.47 18.28
N LEU A 299 0.94 3.50 19.12
CA LEU A 299 0.01 3.82 20.20
C LEU A 299 -1.44 3.99 19.68
N GLU A 300 -1.61 4.70 18.56
CA GLU A 300 -2.90 4.93 17.91
C GLU A 300 -3.57 3.63 17.44
N GLU A 301 -2.79 2.72 16.85
CA GLU A 301 -3.32 1.42 16.39
C GLU A 301 -3.71 0.50 17.55
N ARG A 302 -2.99 0.60 18.66
CA ARG A 302 -3.28 -0.15 19.90
C ARG A 302 -4.55 0.39 20.54
N ALA A 303 -4.71 1.72 20.61
CA ALA A 303 -5.88 2.38 21.19
C ALA A 303 -7.11 2.45 20.25
N PHE A 304 -6.98 2.02 18.98
CA PHE A 304 -8.00 2.15 17.95
C PHE A 304 -9.38 1.62 18.38
N THR A 305 -10.39 2.48 18.22
CA THR A 305 -11.79 2.20 18.53
C THR A 305 -12.58 1.91 17.24
N TYR A 306 -13.18 0.73 17.19
CA TYR A 306 -14.06 0.37 16.08
C TYR A 306 -15.41 1.10 16.19
N CYS A 307 -16.09 1.28 15.07
CA CYS A 307 -17.40 1.93 15.07
C CYS A 307 -18.47 1.13 15.85
N ARG A 308 -18.35 -0.21 15.94
CA ARG A 308 -19.29 -1.09 16.64
C ARG A 308 -18.59 -2.35 17.18
N PRO A 309 -19.05 -2.94 18.31
CA PRO A 309 -18.45 -4.16 18.88
C PRO A 309 -18.45 -5.36 17.92
N THR A 310 -19.44 -5.45 17.03
CA THR A 310 -19.51 -6.49 15.99
C THR A 310 -18.37 -6.38 14.97
N VAL A 311 -17.94 -5.17 14.62
CA VAL A 311 -16.82 -4.94 13.69
C VAL A 311 -15.49 -5.22 14.38
N MET A 312 -15.36 -4.86 15.66
CA MET A 312 -14.20 -5.25 16.48
C MET A 312 -14.07 -6.78 16.56
N ASN A 313 -15.18 -7.48 16.83
CA ASN A 313 -15.20 -8.95 16.86
C ASN A 313 -14.87 -9.57 15.50
N ASP A 314 -15.33 -8.99 14.38
CA ASP A 314 -14.93 -9.42 13.04
C ASP A 314 -13.41 -9.31 12.83
N HIS A 315 -12.80 -8.22 13.29
CA HIS A 315 -11.36 -8.05 13.25
C HIS A 315 -10.65 -9.10 14.13
N PHE A 316 -11.10 -9.29 15.36
CA PHE A 316 -10.51 -10.28 16.28
C PHE A 316 -10.56 -11.70 15.69
N ASP A 317 -11.72 -12.11 15.19
CA ASP A 317 -11.94 -13.43 14.58
C ASP A 317 -11.05 -13.67 13.35
N ASP A 318 -10.85 -12.63 12.53
CA ASP A 318 -10.11 -12.73 11.27
C ASP A 318 -8.60 -12.58 11.46
N GLN A 319 -8.12 -11.84 12.48
CA GLN A 319 -6.70 -11.52 12.65
C GLN A 319 -6.00 -12.25 13.80
N HIS A 320 -6.71 -12.57 14.88
CA HIS A 320 -6.07 -13.03 16.12
C HIS A 320 -6.51 -14.44 16.53
N LEU A 321 -7.77 -14.79 16.28
CA LEU A 321 -8.35 -16.06 16.73
C LEU A 321 -7.61 -17.30 16.19
N ALA A 322 -7.07 -17.25 14.97
CA ALA A 322 -6.35 -18.38 14.38
C ALA A 322 -5.08 -18.72 15.17
N ARG A 323 -4.29 -17.71 15.54
CA ARG A 323 -3.06 -17.88 16.34
C ARG A 323 -3.38 -18.48 17.70
N ARG A 324 -4.44 -18.00 18.37
CA ARG A 324 -4.83 -18.52 19.69
C ARG A 324 -5.36 -19.96 19.63
N LYS A 325 -6.12 -20.32 18.58
CA LYS A 325 -6.54 -21.71 18.33
C LYS A 325 -5.35 -22.64 18.11
N GLN A 326 -4.34 -22.18 17.38
CA GLN A 326 -3.13 -22.94 17.16
C GLN A 326 -2.38 -23.17 18.48
N ALA A 327 -2.24 -22.14 19.30
CA ALA A 327 -1.61 -22.26 20.63
C ALA A 327 -2.36 -23.27 21.53
N GLU A 328 -3.68 -23.22 21.56
CA GLU A 328 -4.49 -24.21 22.29
C GLU A 328 -4.27 -25.64 21.77
N GLN A 329 -4.20 -25.82 20.44
CA GLN A 329 -3.98 -27.12 19.80
C GLN A 329 -2.58 -27.68 20.03
N SER A 330 -1.56 -26.83 20.12
CA SER A 330 -0.18 -27.24 20.43
C SER A 330 0.06 -27.44 21.93
N GLY A 331 -0.95 -27.21 22.78
CA GLY A 331 -0.79 -27.23 24.24
C GLY A 331 0.04 -26.06 24.77
N GLU A 332 0.29 -25.05 23.94
CA GLU A 332 0.97 -23.83 24.34
C GLU A 332 0.07 -22.97 25.22
N THR A 333 0.68 -22.31 26.21
CA THR A 333 -0.04 -21.34 27.04
C THR A 333 -0.42 -20.12 26.21
N ILE A 334 -1.72 -19.84 26.18
CA ILE A 334 -2.30 -18.62 25.63
C ILE A 334 -1.91 -17.45 26.56
N ARG A 335 -0.99 -16.61 26.09
CA ARG A 335 -0.57 -15.39 26.80
C ARG A 335 -1.52 -14.24 26.49
N TYR A 336 -1.68 -13.34 27.46
CA TYR A 336 -2.36 -12.08 27.26
C TYR A 336 -1.38 -10.91 27.39
N GLU A 337 -1.21 -10.17 26.30
CA GLU A 337 -0.15 -9.17 26.15
C GLU A 337 -0.56 -7.79 26.67
N HIS A 338 -1.73 -7.64 27.31
CA HIS A 338 -2.16 -6.37 27.88
C HIS A 338 -1.16 -5.89 28.95
N PRO A 339 -0.77 -4.60 28.96
CA PRO A 339 0.28 -4.09 29.85
C PRO A 339 0.07 -4.43 31.33
N LYS A 340 -1.19 -4.45 31.78
CA LYS A 340 -1.60 -4.73 33.17
C LYS A 340 -1.88 -6.21 33.48
N CYS A 341 -1.83 -7.10 32.49
CA CYS A 341 -2.17 -8.51 32.63
C CYS A 341 -1.07 -9.46 32.10
N LYS A 342 0.18 -8.97 31.94
CA LYS A 342 1.30 -9.69 31.31
C LYS A 342 1.59 -11.09 31.88
N ASN A 343 1.23 -11.34 33.15
CA ASN A 343 1.51 -12.59 33.85
C ASN A 343 0.38 -13.64 33.73
N VAL A 344 -0.74 -13.29 33.08
CA VAL A 344 -1.89 -14.18 32.95
C VAL A 344 -1.59 -15.26 31.90
N ARG A 345 -1.61 -16.51 32.35
CA ARG A 345 -1.33 -17.71 31.56
C ARG A 345 -2.59 -18.56 31.48
N LEU A 346 -3.15 -18.72 30.28
CA LEU A 346 -4.41 -19.42 30.06
C LEU A 346 -4.18 -20.63 29.16
N GLN A 347 -4.82 -21.75 29.46
CA GLN A 347 -4.67 -22.98 28.68
C GLN A 347 -5.71 -23.10 27.57
N HIS A 348 -6.91 -22.56 27.79
CA HIS A 348 -8.04 -22.69 26.87
C HIS A 348 -8.55 -21.33 26.38
N LEU A 349 -9.12 -21.32 25.18
CA LEU A 349 -9.73 -20.13 24.58
C LEU A 349 -10.90 -19.58 25.40
N ASP A 350 -11.67 -20.45 26.04
CA ASP A 350 -12.82 -20.04 26.85
C ASP A 350 -12.37 -19.33 28.14
N HIS A 351 -11.22 -19.73 28.70
CA HIS A 351 -10.60 -19.02 29.82
C HIS A 351 -10.14 -17.63 29.41
N PHE A 352 -9.59 -17.51 28.19
CA PHE A 352 -9.22 -16.23 27.61
C PHE A 352 -10.43 -15.31 27.41
N GLN A 353 -11.50 -15.81 26.79
CA GLN A 353 -12.72 -15.03 26.60
C GLN A 353 -13.33 -14.59 27.93
N SER A 354 -13.35 -15.47 28.93
CA SER A 354 -13.83 -15.17 30.27
C SER A 354 -12.98 -14.11 30.97
N HIS A 355 -11.65 -14.16 30.84
CA HIS A 355 -10.75 -13.15 31.38
C HIS A 355 -11.00 -11.77 30.74
N VAL A 356 -11.07 -11.72 29.41
CA VAL A 356 -11.34 -10.48 28.66
C VAL A 356 -12.69 -9.87 29.07
N GLN A 357 -13.72 -10.68 29.25
CA GLN A 357 -15.03 -10.20 29.67
C GLN A 357 -15.02 -9.69 31.12
N ARG A 358 -14.41 -10.43 32.06
CA ARG A 358 -14.46 -10.10 33.50
C ARG A 358 -13.51 -8.96 33.90
N VAL A 359 -12.32 -8.92 33.30
CA VAL A 359 -11.27 -7.96 33.67
C VAL A 359 -11.32 -6.71 32.79
N HIS A 360 -11.65 -6.86 31.50
CA HIS A 360 -11.61 -5.77 30.53
C HIS A 360 -12.99 -5.31 30.04
N SER A 361 -14.08 -5.97 30.47
CA SER A 361 -15.46 -5.65 30.07
C SER A 361 -15.72 -5.70 28.56
N VAL A 362 -14.93 -6.50 27.83
CA VAL A 362 -15.09 -6.71 26.38
C VAL A 362 -15.65 -8.10 26.11
N THR A 363 -16.76 -8.16 25.39
CA THR A 363 -17.39 -9.44 25.00
C THR A 363 -16.88 -9.90 23.64
N LEU A 364 -16.17 -11.03 23.65
CA LEU A 364 -15.75 -11.75 22.45
C LEU A 364 -16.80 -12.79 22.03
N ARG A 365 -16.84 -13.12 20.74
CA ARG A 365 -17.74 -14.16 20.23
C ARG A 365 -17.35 -15.54 20.74
N THR A 366 -18.36 -16.32 21.09
CA THR A 366 -18.20 -17.73 21.46
C THR A 366 -17.84 -18.58 20.25
N SER A 367 -17.30 -19.77 20.51
CA SER A 367 -16.95 -20.74 19.46
C SER A 367 -18.12 -21.08 18.52
N SER A 368 -19.36 -21.13 19.03
CA SER A 368 -20.57 -21.37 18.23
C SER A 368 -20.90 -20.18 17.31
N GLN A 369 -20.85 -18.95 17.84
CA GLN A 369 -21.08 -17.73 17.07
C GLN A 369 -20.04 -17.56 15.94
N VAL A 370 -18.76 -17.87 16.23
CA VAL A 370 -17.70 -17.86 15.22
C VAL A 370 -17.97 -18.90 14.12
N LYS A 371 -18.37 -20.12 14.48
CA LYS A 371 -18.74 -21.17 13.51
C LYS A 371 -19.89 -20.70 12.62
N GLN A 372 -20.95 -20.14 13.20
CA GLN A 372 -22.09 -19.61 12.46
C GLN A 372 -21.67 -18.48 11.50
N ARG A 373 -20.80 -17.55 11.95
CA ARG A 373 -20.23 -16.50 11.09
C ARG A 373 -19.45 -17.08 9.92
N ARG A 374 -18.58 -18.06 10.18
CA ARG A 374 -17.76 -18.71 9.13
C ARG A 374 -18.66 -19.39 8.10
N GLN A 375 -19.68 -20.13 8.52
CA GLN A 375 -20.67 -20.75 7.64
C GLN A 375 -21.40 -19.71 6.79
N ARG A 376 -21.87 -18.61 7.39
CA ARG A 376 -22.49 -17.48 6.66
C ARG A 376 -21.53 -16.88 5.63
N LYS A 377 -20.25 -16.70 5.97
CA LYS A 377 -19.20 -16.17 5.05
C LYS A 377 -18.95 -17.12 3.88
N VAL A 378 -18.94 -18.43 4.12
CA VAL A 378 -18.79 -19.46 3.07
C VAL A 378 -20.01 -19.48 2.16
N ARG A 379 -21.23 -19.52 2.72
CA ARG A 379 -22.49 -19.46 1.94
C ARG A 379 -22.53 -18.23 1.04
N ARG A 380 -22.17 -17.06 1.57
CA ARG A 380 -22.09 -15.81 0.78
C ARG A 380 -21.08 -15.92 -0.38
N ARG A 381 -19.91 -16.53 -0.14
CA ARG A 381 -18.90 -16.76 -1.20
C ARG A 381 -19.39 -17.74 -2.27
N GLN A 382 -20.11 -18.79 -1.89
CA GLN A 382 -20.70 -19.75 -2.83
C GLN A 382 -21.78 -19.10 -3.70
N ILE A 383 -22.67 -18.31 -3.10
CA ILE A 383 -23.70 -17.52 -3.80
C ILE A 383 -23.05 -16.63 -4.86
N VAL A 384 -22.01 -15.87 -4.49
CA VAL A 384 -21.26 -15.01 -5.42
C VAL A 384 -20.63 -15.81 -6.57
N ARG A 385 -20.06 -16.98 -6.28
CA ARG A 385 -19.40 -17.85 -7.27
C ARG A 385 -20.37 -18.69 -8.11
N GLY A 386 -21.67 -18.58 -7.89
CA GLY A 386 -22.67 -19.33 -8.63
C GLY A 386 -22.78 -20.81 -8.27
N LYS A 387 -22.13 -21.26 -7.19
CA LYS A 387 -22.28 -22.64 -6.70
C LYS A 387 -23.49 -22.68 -5.75
N ARG A 388 -24.50 -23.50 -6.06
CA ARG A 388 -25.56 -23.81 -5.09
C ARG A 388 -24.91 -24.46 -3.85
N PRO A 389 -25.31 -24.09 -2.63
CA PRO A 389 -24.94 -24.88 -1.46
C PRO A 389 -25.57 -26.27 -1.61
N GLN A 390 -24.75 -27.32 -1.47
CA GLN A 390 -25.24 -28.69 -1.25
C GLN A 390 -25.82 -28.80 0.15
#